data_AF-A0A0K3A9V2-F1
#
_entry.id   AF-A0A0K3A9V2-F1
#
_cell.length_a   1.000
_cell.length_b   1.000
_cell.length_c   1.000
_cell.angle_alpha   90.00
_cell.angle_beta   90.00
_cell.angle_gamma   90.00
#
_symmetry.space_group_name_H-M   'P 1'
#
loop_
_entity.id
_entity.type
_entity.pdbx_description
1 polymer ?
#
loop_
_entity_poly.entity_id
_entity_poly.type
_entity_poly.pdbx_seq_one_letter_code
_entity_poly.pdbx_strand_id
1 'polypeptide(L)'
;MRDHSIEARLLCIAGIAGHAYWVLRDARGNALAELHGLATDRHTGTPIPIGTDARRHALRAWHYPHDADYASAIGAQPDRTSYLRDGQPARTAASGDKHEILARWHAALRAMPELNAQDLDYPNYGFKLFGTTINSNSAFRTFGELMGVPVPRFSRRLQPGTGNCMLPRERIAALCYRELAVRERQRACTPGSEAIRRDASNHAMPRQIRNV
;
A
#
# COMPACT_ATOMS: atom_id res chain seq x y z
N MET A 1 -6.42 7.40 -20.49
CA MET A 1 -5.25 7.75 -19.64
C MET A 1 -4.66 6.44 -19.16
N ARG A 2 -3.35 6.37 -18.89
CA ARG A 2 -2.78 5.17 -18.27
C ARG A 2 -2.94 5.29 -16.75
N ASP A 3 -3.26 4.18 -16.11
CA ASP A 3 -3.69 4.14 -14.72
C ASP A 3 -2.54 3.76 -13.79
N HIS A 4 -2.54 4.27 -12.56
CA HIS A 4 -1.71 3.71 -11.50
C HIS A 4 -2.27 2.34 -11.10
N SER A 5 -1.44 1.47 -10.52
CA SER A 5 -1.90 0.14 -10.12
C SER A 5 -1.29 -0.38 -8.83
N ILE A 6 -2.01 -1.31 -8.20
CA ILE A 6 -1.51 -2.15 -7.11
C ILE A 6 -1.46 -3.58 -7.64
N GLU A 7 -0.27 -4.17 -7.65
CA GLU A 7 -0.01 -5.52 -8.11
C GLU A 7 0.37 -6.43 -6.97
N ALA A 8 -0.25 -7.61 -6.91
CA ALA A 8 0.27 -8.72 -6.13
C ALA A 8 1.39 -9.40 -6.92
N ARG A 9 2.52 -9.68 -6.25
CA ARG A 9 3.66 -10.40 -6.81
C ARG A 9 3.97 -11.62 -5.96
N LEU A 10 4.58 -12.64 -6.58
CA LEU A 10 5.03 -13.84 -5.89
C LEU A 10 6.51 -14.10 -6.16
N LEU A 11 7.34 -13.94 -5.13
CA LEU A 11 8.73 -14.39 -5.18
C LEU A 11 8.79 -15.89 -4.82
N CYS A 12 9.44 -16.67 -5.68
CA CYS A 12 9.70 -18.08 -5.43
C CYS A 12 10.82 -18.25 -4.40
N ILE A 13 10.55 -18.99 -3.32
CA ILE A 13 11.52 -19.36 -2.30
C ILE A 13 11.82 -20.85 -2.42
N ALA A 14 13.08 -21.17 -2.72
CA ALA A 14 13.60 -22.54 -2.83
C ALA A 14 12.76 -23.47 -3.75
N GLY A 15 12.09 -22.93 -4.77
CA GLY A 15 11.32 -23.72 -5.75
C GLY A 15 9.94 -24.21 -5.28
N ILE A 16 9.66 -24.21 -3.97
CA ILE A 16 8.48 -24.88 -3.39
C ILE A 16 7.50 -23.93 -2.71
N ALA A 17 7.99 -22.85 -2.11
CA ALA A 17 7.19 -21.88 -1.37
C ALA A 17 7.14 -20.53 -2.11
N GLY A 18 6.14 -19.73 -1.79
CA GLY A 18 5.99 -18.37 -2.32
C GLY A 18 5.96 -17.33 -1.21
N HIS A 19 6.73 -16.26 -1.39
CA HIS A 19 6.59 -15.01 -0.65
C HIS A 19 5.73 -14.05 -1.49
N ALA A 20 4.49 -13.84 -1.07
CA ALA A 20 3.60 -12.88 -1.71
C ALA A 20 3.82 -11.47 -1.12
N TYR A 21 3.76 -10.47 -1.97
CA TYR A 21 3.96 -9.07 -1.59
C TYR A 21 3.24 -8.12 -2.58
N TRP A 22 3.16 -6.85 -2.23
CA TRP A 22 2.47 -5.84 -3.03
C TRP A 22 3.43 -4.85 -3.66
N VAL A 23 3.07 -4.38 -4.86
CA VAL A 23 3.83 -3.38 -5.60
C VAL A 23 2.89 -2.27 -6.05
N LEU A 24 3.26 -1.03 -5.76
CA LEU A 24 2.63 0.16 -6.28
C LEU A 24 3.31 0.54 -7.60
N ARG A 25 2.53 0.74 -8.66
CA ARG A 25 3.05 1.22 -9.95
C ARG A 25 2.42 2.53 -10.40
N ASP A 26 3.23 3.30 -11.11
CA ASP A 26 2.76 4.49 -11.82
C ASP A 26 2.07 4.13 -13.16
N ALA A 27 1.53 5.15 -13.81
CA ALA A 27 0.89 5.06 -15.13
C ALA A 27 1.83 4.61 -16.27
N ARG A 28 3.14 4.58 -16.05
CA ARG A 28 4.13 4.10 -17.02
C ARG A 28 4.52 2.65 -16.74
N GLY A 29 4.02 2.05 -15.64
CA GLY A 29 4.36 0.72 -15.18
C GLY A 29 5.62 0.66 -14.31
N ASN A 30 6.22 1.81 -13.97
CA ASN A 30 7.37 1.86 -13.07
C ASN A 30 6.92 1.49 -11.65
N ALA A 31 7.74 0.70 -10.95
CA ALA A 31 7.49 0.40 -9.55
C ALA A 31 7.86 1.62 -8.70
N LEU A 32 6.86 2.18 -8.01
CA LEU A 32 7.05 3.29 -7.07
C LEU A 32 7.49 2.77 -5.70
N ALA A 33 6.90 1.65 -5.26
CA ALA A 33 7.21 1.05 -3.96
C ALA A 33 6.78 -0.41 -3.84
N GLU A 34 7.34 -1.11 -2.86
CA GLU A 34 6.95 -2.45 -2.44
C GLU A 34 6.50 -2.49 -0.97
N LEU A 35 5.56 -3.40 -0.65
CA LEU A 35 5.08 -3.69 0.71
C LEU A 35 5.23 -5.18 1.04
N HIS A 36 5.92 -5.46 2.14
CA HIS A 36 6.29 -6.82 2.56
C HIS A 36 5.96 -7.10 4.03
N GLY A 37 5.65 -8.35 4.34
CA GLY A 37 5.91 -8.89 5.67
C GLY A 37 7.20 -9.68 5.65
N LEU A 38 8.15 -9.38 6.52
CA LEU A 38 9.44 -10.07 6.56
C LEU A 38 9.73 -10.56 7.97
N ALA A 39 10.45 -11.68 8.06
CA ALA A 39 11.15 -12.04 9.28
C ALA A 39 12.18 -10.94 9.57
N THR A 40 12.23 -10.47 10.81
CA THR A 40 13.10 -9.37 11.23
C THR A 40 13.78 -9.75 12.52
N ASP A 41 15.10 -9.64 12.56
CA ASP A 41 15.87 -9.86 13.77
C ASP A 41 15.51 -8.81 14.82
N ARG A 42 15.05 -9.23 16.01
CA ARG A 42 14.65 -8.30 17.07
C ARG A 42 15.81 -7.48 17.63
N HIS A 43 17.03 -7.99 17.58
CA HIS A 43 18.21 -7.30 18.12
C HIS A 43 18.77 -6.28 17.14
N THR A 44 18.85 -6.62 15.86
CA THR A 44 19.44 -5.74 14.84
C THR A 44 18.41 -4.90 14.09
N GLY A 45 17.13 -5.25 14.19
CA GLY A 45 16.06 -4.63 13.41
C GLY A 45 16.14 -4.95 11.91
N THR A 46 16.99 -5.90 11.51
CA THR A 46 17.27 -6.17 10.09
C THR A 46 16.31 -7.22 9.53
N PRO A 47 15.73 -7.02 8.33
CA PRO A 47 14.94 -8.05 7.69
C PRO A 47 15.84 -9.20 7.22
N ILE A 48 15.36 -10.43 7.37
CA ILE A 48 16.07 -11.64 6.95
C ILE A 48 15.22 -12.46 5.97
N PRO A 49 15.83 -13.16 5.00
CA PRO A 49 15.08 -13.87 3.96
C PRO A 49 14.17 -14.99 4.48
N ILE A 50 14.64 -15.75 5.45
CA ILE A 50 13.91 -16.87 6.08
C ILE A 50 14.22 -16.83 7.57
N GLY A 51 13.19 -16.68 8.40
CA GLY A 51 13.32 -16.79 9.85
C GLY A 51 13.61 -18.23 10.27
N THR A 52 14.65 -18.45 11.06
CA THR A 52 15.08 -19.78 11.53
C THR A 52 14.95 -19.96 13.05
N ASP A 53 14.75 -18.87 13.78
CA ASP A 53 14.53 -18.84 15.23
C ASP A 53 13.30 -17.95 15.56
N ALA A 54 12.21 -18.59 15.99
CA ALA A 54 10.94 -17.92 16.27
C ALA A 54 10.98 -17.02 17.50
N ARG A 55 11.93 -17.23 18.44
CA ARG A 55 12.09 -16.34 19.60
C ARG A 55 12.89 -15.10 19.23
N ARG A 56 13.84 -15.25 18.32
CA ARG A 56 14.71 -14.16 17.85
C ARG A 56 14.07 -13.31 16.76
N HIS A 57 13.23 -13.88 15.91
CA HIS A 57 12.70 -13.19 14.73
C HIS A 57 11.23 -12.80 14.88
N ALA A 58 10.93 -11.54 14.63
CA ALA A 58 9.58 -11.00 14.59
C ALA A 58 9.08 -10.92 13.14
N LEU A 59 7.78 -11.08 12.93
CA LEU A 59 7.13 -10.63 11.71
C LEU A 59 6.98 -9.10 11.77
N ARG A 60 7.56 -8.40 10.80
CA ARG A 60 7.38 -6.95 10.63
C ARG A 60 6.87 -6.61 9.24
N ALA A 61 6.06 -5.57 9.17
CA ALA A 61 5.70 -4.84 7.98
C ALA A 61 6.87 -3.95 7.53
N TRP A 62 7.23 -4.07 6.26
CA TRP A 62 8.29 -3.30 5.58
C TRP A 62 7.74 -2.59 4.35
N HIS A 63 8.21 -1.37 4.13
CA HIS A 63 7.89 -0.54 2.98
C HIS A 63 9.18 -0.09 2.32
N TYR A 64 9.32 -0.36 1.03
CA TYR A 64 10.49 0.03 0.24
C TYR A 64 10.05 1.00 -0.86
N PRO A 65 10.15 2.32 -0.65
CA PRO A 65 9.84 3.30 -1.69
C PRO A 65 11.03 3.45 -2.65
N HIS A 66 10.88 3.06 -3.90
CA HIS A 66 12.00 3.09 -4.87
C HIS A 66 12.11 4.41 -5.62
N ASP A 67 10.96 5.03 -5.90
CA ASP A 67 10.90 6.28 -6.64
C ASP A 67 11.16 7.49 -5.73
N ALA A 68 12.01 8.40 -6.19
CA ALA A 68 12.46 9.54 -5.39
C ALA A 68 11.35 10.55 -5.10
N ASP A 69 10.51 10.82 -6.10
CA ASP A 69 9.40 11.76 -5.97
C ASP A 69 8.33 11.18 -5.03
N TYR A 70 8.02 9.89 -5.17
CA TYR A 70 7.12 9.18 -4.27
C TYR A 70 7.64 9.14 -2.83
N ALA A 71 8.91 8.77 -2.63
CA ALA A 71 9.52 8.71 -1.30
C ALA A 71 9.47 10.08 -0.62
N SER A 72 9.84 11.14 -1.34
CA SER A 72 9.78 12.53 -0.86
C SER A 72 8.35 12.93 -0.47
N ALA A 73 7.35 12.58 -1.28
CA ALA A 73 5.94 12.92 -1.02
C ALA A 73 5.37 12.29 0.26
N ILE A 74 5.96 11.20 0.76
CA ILE A 74 5.57 10.54 2.00
C ILE A 74 6.54 10.82 3.16
N GLY A 75 7.53 11.70 2.97
CA GLY A 75 8.55 12.01 3.98
C GLY A 75 9.54 10.87 4.25
N ALA A 76 9.78 10.00 3.27
CA ALA A 76 10.71 8.89 3.35
C ALA A 76 11.94 9.11 2.45
N GLN A 77 13.00 8.36 2.71
CA GLN A 77 14.14 8.26 1.80
C GLN A 77 13.92 7.11 0.81
N PRO A 78 14.39 7.22 -0.44
CA PRO A 78 14.34 6.11 -1.39
C PRO A 78 15.13 4.90 -0.89
N ASP A 79 14.56 3.71 -1.07
CA ASP A 79 15.17 2.43 -0.74
C ASP A 79 15.47 1.64 -2.02
N ARG A 80 16.71 1.15 -2.12
CA ARG A 80 17.20 0.35 -3.26
C ARG A 80 16.92 -1.14 -3.11
N THR A 81 16.46 -1.57 -1.93
CA THR A 81 16.05 -2.94 -1.65
C THR A 81 14.82 -3.25 -2.49
N SER A 82 14.88 -4.28 -3.33
CA SER A 82 13.75 -4.69 -4.16
C SER A 82 13.69 -6.20 -4.28
N TYR A 83 12.48 -6.75 -4.20
CA TYR A 83 12.23 -8.18 -4.39
C TYR A 83 11.67 -8.48 -5.78
N LEU A 84 11.44 -7.45 -6.58
CA LEU A 84 11.07 -7.58 -7.99
C LEU A 84 12.15 -8.35 -8.77
N ARG A 85 11.68 -9.34 -9.53
CA ARG A 85 12.47 -10.10 -10.49
C ARG A 85 11.67 -10.31 -11.76
N ASP A 86 12.38 -10.43 -12.87
CA ASP A 86 11.77 -10.77 -14.16
C ASP A 86 11.12 -12.16 -14.10
N GLY A 87 10.00 -12.30 -14.82
CA GLY A 87 9.25 -13.56 -14.90
C GLY A 87 8.51 -13.98 -13.62
N GLN A 88 8.48 -13.15 -12.57
CA GLN A 88 7.64 -13.42 -11.40
C GLN A 88 6.15 -13.43 -11.76
N PRO A 89 5.35 -14.36 -11.19
CA PRO A 89 3.91 -14.26 -11.25
C PRO A 89 3.43 -12.92 -10.70
N ALA A 90 2.55 -12.26 -11.44
CA ALA A 90 1.97 -10.97 -11.10
C ALA A 90 0.47 -10.96 -11.37
N ARG A 91 -0.29 -10.25 -10.54
CA ARG A 91 -1.72 -10.01 -10.73
C ARG A 91 -2.06 -8.59 -10.30
N THR A 92 -2.59 -7.78 -11.21
CA THR A 92 -3.15 -6.47 -10.88
C THR A 92 -4.40 -6.66 -10.04
N ALA A 93 -4.41 -6.13 -8.81
CA ALA A 93 -5.54 -6.20 -7.90
C ALA A 93 -6.42 -4.94 -7.98
N ALA A 94 -5.83 -3.79 -8.28
CA ALA A 94 -6.54 -2.55 -8.55
C ALA A 94 -5.76 -1.70 -9.56
N SER A 95 -6.48 -0.99 -10.41
CA SER A 95 -5.95 0.02 -11.31
C SER A 95 -6.94 1.18 -11.41
N GLY A 96 -6.45 2.41 -11.46
CA GLY A 96 -7.30 3.58 -11.57
C GLY A 96 -6.51 4.88 -11.51
N ASP A 97 -7.21 5.95 -11.12
CA ASP A 97 -6.58 7.25 -10.98
C ASP A 97 -5.51 7.25 -9.88
N LYS A 98 -4.51 8.12 -10.03
CA LYS A 98 -3.38 8.23 -9.11
C LYS A 98 -3.85 8.43 -7.66
N HIS A 99 -4.84 9.28 -7.45
CA HIS A 99 -5.27 9.64 -6.11
C HIS A 99 -5.96 8.46 -5.42
N GLU A 100 -6.88 7.77 -6.09
CA GLU A 100 -7.55 6.59 -5.54
C GLU A 100 -6.54 5.50 -5.17
N ILE A 101 -5.65 5.16 -6.11
CA ILE A 101 -4.66 4.10 -5.92
C ILE A 101 -3.67 4.42 -4.79
N LEU A 102 -3.18 5.66 -4.73
CA LEU A 102 -2.34 6.10 -3.60
C LEU A 102 -3.11 6.11 -2.28
N ALA A 103 -4.38 6.50 -2.27
CA ALA A 103 -5.17 6.52 -1.05
C ALA A 103 -5.40 5.10 -0.49
N ARG A 104 -5.59 4.11 -1.37
CA ARG A 104 -5.62 2.68 -1.01
C ARG A 104 -4.29 2.25 -0.41
N TRP A 105 -3.19 2.48 -1.12
CA TRP A 105 -1.84 2.14 -0.66
C TRP A 105 -1.50 2.76 0.70
N HIS A 106 -1.79 4.06 0.87
CA HIS A 106 -1.55 4.77 2.12
C HIS A 106 -2.38 4.26 3.31
N ALA A 107 -3.51 3.57 3.07
CA ALA A 107 -4.25 2.91 4.15
C ALA A 107 -3.41 1.78 4.79
N ALA A 108 -2.70 1.00 3.97
CA ALA A 108 -1.76 0.01 4.48
C ALA A 108 -0.58 0.67 5.20
N LEU A 109 0.01 1.74 4.64
CA LEU A 109 1.15 2.45 5.27
C LEU A 109 0.79 2.99 6.67
N ARG A 110 -0.38 3.61 6.81
CA ARG A 110 -0.83 4.16 8.10
C ARG A 110 -1.02 3.09 9.17
N ALA A 111 -1.33 1.85 8.79
CA ALA A 111 -1.49 0.74 9.71
C ALA A 111 -0.15 0.08 10.11
N MET A 112 0.95 0.32 9.38
CA MET A 112 2.23 -0.34 9.63
C MET A 112 2.76 -0.20 11.06
N PRO A 113 2.69 0.98 11.73
CA PRO A 113 3.12 1.09 13.12
C PRO A 113 2.35 0.13 14.04
N GLU A 114 1.04 -0.01 13.83
CA GLU A 114 0.20 -0.91 14.62
C GLU A 114 0.46 -2.38 14.31
N LEU A 115 0.67 -2.73 13.03
CA LEU A 115 1.08 -4.07 12.61
C LEU A 115 2.39 -4.47 13.27
N ASN A 116 3.36 -3.55 13.28
CA ASN A 116 4.66 -3.77 13.92
C ASN A 116 4.54 -3.83 15.44
N ALA A 117 3.67 -3.03 16.06
CA ALA A 117 3.47 -3.04 17.52
C ALA A 117 2.94 -4.38 18.06
N GLN A 118 2.36 -5.25 17.22
CA GLN A 118 1.92 -6.60 17.63
C GLN A 118 3.08 -7.51 18.06
N ASP A 119 4.31 -7.22 17.63
CA ASP A 119 5.52 -8.01 17.90
C ASP A 119 5.39 -9.53 17.68
N LEU A 120 4.61 -9.92 16.67
CA LEU A 120 4.30 -11.31 16.37
C LEU A 120 5.57 -12.11 16.07
N ASP A 121 5.70 -13.29 16.66
CA ASP A 121 6.78 -14.22 16.32
C ASP A 121 6.72 -14.65 14.85
N TYR A 122 7.87 -14.65 14.20
CA TYR A 122 8.00 -15.25 12.87
C TYR A 122 8.27 -16.74 13.02
N PRO A 123 7.38 -17.62 12.52
CA PRO A 123 7.57 -19.06 12.68
C PRO A 123 8.81 -19.56 11.93
N ASN A 124 9.51 -20.54 12.50
CA ASN A 124 10.67 -21.17 11.87
C ASN A 124 10.30 -21.63 10.45
N TYR A 125 11.13 -21.23 9.48
CA TYR A 125 10.95 -21.50 8.05
C TYR A 125 9.61 -20.96 7.47
N GLY A 126 8.92 -20.08 8.19
CA GLY A 126 7.69 -19.45 7.77
C GLY A 126 6.42 -20.28 7.96
N PHE A 127 6.43 -21.38 8.72
CA PHE A 127 5.20 -22.13 9.00
C PHE A 127 5.20 -22.81 10.37
N LYS A 128 4.02 -23.13 10.89
CA LYS A 128 3.84 -23.97 12.08
C LYS A 128 3.25 -25.33 11.68
N LEU A 129 3.74 -26.40 12.30
CA LEU A 129 3.16 -27.75 12.15
C LEU A 129 1.81 -27.88 12.88
N PHE A 130 1.66 -27.17 14.00
CA PHE A 130 0.44 -27.15 14.81
C PHE A 130 -0.03 -25.71 15.01
N GLY A 131 -1.35 -25.49 14.89
CA GLY A 131 -2.00 -24.19 15.08
C GLY A 131 -1.89 -23.23 13.89
N THR A 132 -2.34 -22.00 14.13
CA THR A 132 -2.44 -20.96 13.10
C THR A 132 -1.06 -20.44 12.69
N THR A 133 -0.76 -20.47 11.39
CA THR A 133 0.45 -19.84 10.83
C THR A 133 0.18 -18.37 10.54
N ILE A 134 0.87 -17.47 11.25
CA ILE A 134 0.98 -16.04 10.93
C ILE A 134 2.41 -15.77 10.48
N ASN A 135 2.59 -15.26 9.26
CA ASN A 135 3.91 -15.07 8.64
C ASN A 135 3.88 -13.94 7.59
N SER A 136 4.90 -13.90 6.73
CA SER A 136 5.00 -12.94 5.60
C SER A 136 3.78 -12.90 4.69
N ASN A 137 3.17 -14.05 4.37
CA ASN A 137 1.97 -14.10 3.55
C ASN A 137 0.71 -13.64 4.31
N SER A 138 0.72 -13.68 5.64
CA SER A 138 -0.33 -13.06 6.45
C SER A 138 -0.26 -11.54 6.40
N ALA A 139 0.95 -10.97 6.36
CA ALA A 139 1.11 -9.54 6.09
C ALA A 139 0.60 -9.16 4.70
N PHE A 140 0.95 -9.94 3.67
CA PHE A 140 0.40 -9.77 2.32
C PHE A 140 -1.13 -9.73 2.31
N ARG A 141 -1.77 -10.70 2.96
CA ARG A 141 -3.24 -10.69 3.10
C ARG A 141 -3.73 -9.43 3.82
N THR A 142 -3.14 -9.11 4.96
CA THR A 142 -3.55 -7.97 5.80
C THR A 142 -3.47 -6.66 5.03
N PHE A 143 -2.38 -6.43 4.28
CA PHE A 143 -2.25 -5.24 3.44
C PHE A 143 -3.32 -5.17 2.35
N GLY A 144 -3.63 -6.27 1.68
CA GLY A 144 -4.68 -6.26 0.66
C GLY A 144 -6.05 -5.90 1.24
N GLU A 145 -6.38 -6.44 2.41
CA GLU A 145 -7.62 -6.09 3.12
C GLU A 145 -7.62 -4.62 3.59
N LEU A 146 -6.48 -4.10 4.08
CA LEU A 146 -6.33 -2.68 4.46
C LEU A 146 -6.46 -1.72 3.26
N MET A 147 -5.90 -2.09 2.11
CA MET A 147 -6.03 -1.32 0.86
C MET A 147 -7.43 -1.45 0.22
N GLY A 148 -8.26 -2.37 0.73
CA GLY A 148 -9.58 -2.66 0.16
C GLY A 148 -9.49 -3.22 -1.26
N VAL A 149 -8.47 -4.03 -1.55
CA VAL A 149 -8.25 -4.66 -2.87
C VAL A 149 -8.41 -6.18 -2.77
N PRO A 150 -8.81 -6.87 -3.85
CA PRO A 150 -8.84 -8.33 -3.86
C PRO A 150 -7.46 -8.92 -3.55
N VAL A 151 -7.41 -9.94 -2.67
CA VAL A 151 -6.18 -10.67 -2.35
C VAL A 151 -6.10 -11.92 -3.24
N PRO A 152 -5.31 -11.92 -4.33
CA PRO A 152 -5.27 -13.06 -5.23
C PRO A 152 -4.53 -14.24 -4.60
N ARG A 153 -4.90 -15.46 -5.03
CA ARG A 153 -4.12 -16.67 -4.78
C ARG A 153 -3.26 -17.01 -6.01
N PHE A 154 -2.05 -17.48 -5.77
CA PHE A 154 -1.21 -18.05 -6.83
C PHE A 154 -1.28 -19.59 -6.78
N SER A 155 -1.86 -20.22 -7.80
CA SER A 155 -2.34 -21.62 -7.72
C SER A 155 -1.28 -22.72 -7.74
N ARG A 156 0.02 -22.40 -7.90
CA ARG A 156 1.08 -23.41 -8.10
C ARG A 156 2.09 -23.53 -6.96
N ARG A 157 1.94 -22.81 -5.86
CA ARG A 157 2.92 -22.79 -4.76
C ARG A 157 2.26 -22.78 -3.39
N LEU A 158 2.92 -23.43 -2.43
CA LEU A 158 2.54 -23.35 -1.03
C LEU A 158 2.72 -21.91 -0.55
N GLN A 159 1.66 -21.36 0.01
CA GLN A 159 1.66 -20.04 0.62
C GLN A 159 1.02 -20.13 2.02
N PRO A 160 1.70 -20.78 2.99
CA PRO A 160 1.24 -20.82 4.37
C PRO A 160 0.98 -19.40 4.87
N GLY A 161 -0.03 -19.21 5.70
CA GLY A 161 -0.37 -17.90 6.28
C GLY A 161 -1.28 -17.01 5.42
N THR A 162 -1.47 -17.28 4.12
CA THR A 162 -2.44 -16.55 3.26
C THR A 162 -3.90 -16.65 3.70
N GLY A 163 -4.20 -17.57 4.62
CA GLY A 163 -5.52 -17.70 5.24
C GLY A 163 -5.77 -16.72 6.39
N ASN A 164 -4.72 -16.09 6.93
CA ASN A 164 -4.76 -15.40 8.21
C ASN A 164 -4.24 -13.97 8.09
N CYS A 165 -4.70 -13.08 8.97
CA CYS A 165 -4.25 -11.69 9.05
C CYS A 165 -3.41 -11.46 10.31
N MET A 166 -2.60 -10.41 10.30
CA MET A 166 -1.82 -9.95 11.45
C MET A 166 -2.69 -9.26 12.51
N LEU A 167 -3.86 -8.76 12.12
CA LEU A 167 -4.82 -8.09 12.99
C LEU A 167 -6.17 -8.81 12.94
N PRO A 168 -6.99 -8.67 14.00
CA PRO A 168 -8.39 -9.08 13.97
C PRO A 168 -9.20 -8.36 12.89
N ARG A 169 -10.28 -8.99 12.42
CA ARG A 169 -11.09 -8.48 11.30
C ARG A 169 -11.75 -7.14 11.60
N GLU A 170 -12.24 -6.96 12.82
CA GLU A 170 -12.86 -5.72 13.27
C GLU A 170 -11.86 -4.56 13.24
N ARG A 171 -10.59 -4.83 13.57
CA ARG A 171 -9.55 -3.80 13.52
C ARG A 171 -9.16 -3.46 12.09
N ILE A 172 -9.06 -4.47 11.21
CA ILE A 172 -8.85 -4.25 9.78
C ILE A 172 -10.00 -3.41 9.19
N ALA A 173 -11.25 -3.72 9.52
CA ALA A 173 -12.41 -2.98 9.03
C ALA A 173 -12.44 -1.51 9.49
N ALA A 174 -11.86 -1.21 10.66
CA ALA A 174 -11.73 0.16 11.16
C ALA A 174 -10.62 0.96 10.44
N LEU A 175 -9.56 0.28 10.00
CA LEU A 175 -8.38 0.88 9.38
C LEU A 175 -8.43 0.90 7.84
N CYS A 176 -9.26 0.03 7.24
CA CYS A 176 -9.25 -0.17 5.80
C CYS A 176 -9.69 1.07 5.03
N TYR A 177 -9.19 1.16 3.79
CA TYR A 177 -9.60 2.16 2.84
C TYR A 177 -11.13 2.13 2.64
N ARG A 178 -11.76 3.31 2.70
CA ARG A 178 -13.18 3.53 2.37
C ARG A 178 -13.31 4.70 1.42
N GLU A 179 -13.91 4.45 0.26
CA GLU A 179 -14.00 5.41 -0.84
C GLU A 179 -14.75 6.70 -0.45
N LEU A 180 -15.87 6.56 0.28
CA LEU A 180 -16.68 7.71 0.74
C LEU A 180 -15.89 8.67 1.64
N ALA A 181 -15.10 8.13 2.58
CA ALA A 181 -14.30 8.93 3.50
C ALA A 181 -13.20 9.73 2.77
N VAL A 182 -12.75 9.27 1.62
CA VAL A 182 -11.77 9.98 0.79
C VAL A 182 -12.43 11.09 -0.03
N ARG A 183 -13.58 10.80 -0.65
CA ARG A 183 -14.35 11.81 -1.40
C ARG A 183 -14.83 12.95 -0.52
N GLU A 184 -15.25 12.68 0.72
CA GLU A 184 -15.65 13.71 1.69
C GLU A 184 -14.48 14.59 2.13
N ARG A 185 -13.30 14.02 2.38
CA ARG A 185 -12.08 14.80 2.68
C ARG A 185 -11.64 15.67 1.51
N GLN A 186 -11.77 15.18 0.28
CA GLN A 186 -11.48 15.97 -0.93
C GLN A 186 -12.44 17.15 -1.09
N ARG A 187 -13.74 16.94 -0.84
CA ARG A 187 -14.73 18.03 -0.84
C ARG A 187 -14.44 19.07 0.24
N ALA A 188 -14.02 18.64 1.44
CA ALA A 188 -13.68 19.55 2.53
C ALA A 188 -12.38 20.36 2.28
N CYS A 189 -11.42 19.80 1.53
CA CYS A 189 -10.15 20.48 1.21
C CYS A 189 -10.19 21.34 -0.06
N THR A 190 -11.33 21.45 -0.75
CA THR A 190 -11.48 22.34 -1.90
C THR A 190 -12.21 23.61 -1.45
N PRO A 191 -11.56 24.79 -1.35
CA PRO A 191 -12.26 26.04 -1.11
C PRO A 191 -13.22 26.28 -2.29
N GLY A 192 -14.50 26.46 -2.00
CA GLY A 192 -15.57 26.49 -2.99
C GLY A 192 -15.40 27.59 -4.04
N SER A 193 -15.47 27.21 -5.32
CA SER A 193 -15.73 28.12 -6.44
C SER A 193 -17.24 28.41 -6.59
N GLU A 194 -17.93 28.73 -5.51
CA GLU A 194 -19.35 29.10 -5.52
C GLU A 194 -19.55 30.43 -4.77
N ALA A 195 -19.03 31.52 -5.32
CA ALA A 195 -19.43 32.87 -4.91
C ALA A 195 -19.12 33.97 -5.93
N ILE A 196 -19.25 33.74 -7.26
CA ILE A 196 -19.33 34.87 -8.22
C ILE A 196 -20.32 34.53 -9.34
N ARG A 197 -21.62 34.60 -9.04
CA ARG A 197 -22.68 34.87 -10.02
C ARG A 197 -23.78 35.70 -9.36
N ARG A 198 -23.71 37.00 -9.63
CA ARG A 198 -24.68 38.12 -9.47
C ARG A 198 -23.75 39.33 -9.27
N ASP A 199 -23.39 40.06 -10.31
CA ASP A 199 -24.33 40.91 -11.00
C ASP A 199 -23.77 41.26 -12.38
N ALA A 200 -24.56 41.00 -13.41
CA ALA A 200 -24.34 41.54 -14.74
C ALA A 200 -25.73 41.89 -15.29
N SER A 201 -26.07 43.17 -15.29
CA SER A 201 -26.67 43.87 -16.44
C SER A 201 -27.02 45.31 -16.08
N ASN A 202 -26.43 46.24 -16.81
CA ASN A 202 -26.97 47.54 -17.31
C ASN A 202 -25.83 48.56 -17.38
N HIS A 203 -25.63 49.39 -18.40
CA HIS A 203 -25.98 49.44 -19.81
C HIS A 203 -25.10 50.58 -20.38
N ALA A 204 -24.63 50.46 -21.63
CA ALA A 204 -24.32 51.56 -22.57
C ALA A 204 -23.19 52.60 -22.29
N MET A 205 -22.05 52.39 -22.98
CA MET A 205 -21.31 53.24 -23.96
C MET A 205 -20.91 54.74 -23.69
N PRO A 206 -19.85 55.24 -24.37
CA PRO A 206 -18.98 56.33 -23.91
C PRO A 206 -19.18 57.68 -24.61
N ARG A 207 -18.61 58.74 -24.02
CA ARG A 207 -18.15 60.03 -24.62
C ARG A 207 -17.63 60.92 -23.47
N GLN A 208 -16.79 61.94 -23.59
CA GLN A 208 -15.78 62.42 -24.53
C GLN A 208 -15.24 63.69 -23.84
N ILE A 209 -13.92 63.93 -23.89
CA ILE A 209 -13.24 65.07 -23.26
C ILE A 209 -13.74 66.40 -23.87
N ARG A 210 -13.99 67.42 -23.02
CA ARG A 210 -13.91 68.85 -23.40
C ARG A 210 -13.45 69.73 -22.23
N ASN A 211 -12.58 70.67 -22.60
CA ASN A 211 -11.87 71.69 -21.83
C ASN A 211 -12.75 72.61 -20.97
N VAL A 212 -12.14 73.13 -19.90
CA VAL A 212 -12.00 74.58 -19.65
C VAL A 212 -10.56 74.83 -19.18
#